data_AF-A0A7W0NK70-F1
#
_entry.id   AF-A0A7W0NK70-F1
#
_cell.length_a   1.000
_cell.length_b   1.000
_cell.length_c   1.000
_cell.angle_alpha   90.00
_cell.angle_beta   90.00
_cell.angle_gamma   90.00
#
_symmetry.space_group_name_H-M   'P 1'
#
loop_
_entity.id
_entity.type
_entity.pdbx_description
1 polymer ?
#
loop_
_entity_poly.entity_id
_entity_poly.type
_entity_poly.pdbx_seq_one_letter_code
_entity_poly.pdbx_strand_id
1 'polypeptide(L)'
;MTTIGIVSPGAMGSAVGAAYVAGGTRVVATVSDRSVRTRELAAAAGLELLADLDEVVRHADIVLSIVPPEQAPAVAADIGAAARRADADPLVVDLNAIAPATARGLELRLAGSGLDVVDGSISGGPPHAAGSTRFYLS
;
A
#
# COMPACT_ATOMS: atom_id res chain seq x y z
N MET A 1 7.76 10.35 -13.30
CA MET A 1 7.02 9.11 -13.58
C MET A 1 6.54 8.60 -12.24
N THR A 2 5.25 8.33 -12.06
CA THR A 2 4.67 8.02 -10.75
C THR A 2 5.22 6.70 -10.21
N THR A 3 5.68 6.69 -8.96
CA THR A 3 6.12 5.49 -8.22
C THR A 3 5.04 5.10 -7.22
N ILE A 4 4.69 3.82 -7.19
CA ILE A 4 3.70 3.28 -6.26
C ILE A 4 4.42 2.49 -5.15
N GLY A 5 4.17 2.85 -3.90
CA GLY A 5 4.55 2.06 -2.73
C GLY A 5 3.45 1.08 -2.33
N ILE A 6 3.79 -0.19 -2.06
CA ILE A 6 2.84 -1.16 -1.52
C ILE A 6 3.23 -1.52 -0.09
N VAL A 7 2.32 -1.26 0.85
CA VAL A 7 2.46 -1.67 2.23
C VAL A 7 1.77 -3.02 2.41
N SER A 8 2.57 -4.02 2.80
CA SER A 8 2.23 -5.45 2.88
C SER A 8 1.97 -6.13 1.53
N PRO A 9 3.03 -6.54 0.81
CA PRO A 9 2.92 -7.29 -0.45
C PRO A 9 2.54 -8.78 -0.21
N GLY A 10 1.41 -9.03 0.47
CA GLY A 10 0.79 -10.36 0.56
C GLY A 10 0.18 -10.81 -0.77
N ALA A 11 -0.77 -11.74 -0.75
CA ALA A 11 -1.39 -12.25 -1.98
C ALA A 11 -2.05 -11.13 -2.82
N MET A 12 -2.87 -10.29 -2.19
CA MET A 12 -3.52 -9.17 -2.88
C MET A 12 -2.52 -8.07 -3.25
N GLY A 13 -1.71 -7.60 -2.28
CA GLY A 13 -0.74 -6.52 -2.51
C GLY A 13 0.27 -6.84 -3.61
N SER A 14 0.84 -8.05 -3.61
CA SER A 14 1.77 -8.47 -4.67
C SER A 14 1.09 -8.56 -6.04
N ALA A 15 -0.13 -9.08 -6.13
CA ALA A 15 -0.83 -9.17 -7.41
C ALA A 15 -1.22 -7.79 -7.96
N VAL A 16 -1.69 -6.88 -7.10
CA VAL A 16 -1.92 -5.47 -7.47
C VAL A 16 -0.63 -4.81 -7.95
N GLY A 17 0.48 -5.00 -7.24
CA GLY A 17 1.78 -4.48 -7.66
C GLY A 17 2.24 -5.04 -9.01
N ALA A 18 2.08 -6.35 -9.24
CA ALA A 18 2.39 -6.99 -10.51
C ALA A 18 1.58 -6.38 -11.67
N ALA A 19 0.31 -6.05 -11.46
CA ALA A 19 -0.52 -5.40 -12.46
C ALA A 19 0.02 -4.00 -12.83
N TYR A 20 0.49 -3.21 -11.86
CA TYR A 20 1.13 -1.93 -12.11
C TYR A 20 2.50 -2.06 -12.81
N VAL A 21 3.31 -3.03 -12.38
CA VAL A 21 4.59 -3.35 -13.04
C VAL A 21 4.37 -3.74 -14.50
N ALA A 22 3.37 -4.57 -14.79
CA ALA A 22 2.99 -4.95 -16.15
C ALA A 22 2.53 -3.74 -17.00
N GLY A 23 1.97 -2.71 -16.35
CA GLY A 23 1.64 -1.42 -16.96
C GLY A 23 2.84 -0.47 -17.14
N GLY A 24 4.05 -0.87 -16.72
CA GLY A 24 5.27 -0.06 -16.83
C GLY A 24 5.51 0.90 -15.66
N THR A 25 4.72 0.81 -14.59
CA THR A 25 4.89 1.65 -13.40
C THR A 25 5.96 1.06 -12.47
N ARG A 26 6.83 1.91 -11.91
CA ARG A 26 7.76 1.50 -10.84
C ARG A 26 6.95 1.23 -9.57
N VAL A 27 7.10 0.04 -9.00
CA VAL A 27 6.44 -0.35 -7.76
C VAL A 27 7.48 -0.76 -6.73
N VAL A 28 7.46 -0.08 -5.59
CA VAL A 28 8.36 -0.32 -4.46
C VAL A 28 7.61 -0.95 -3.31
N ALA A 29 8.26 -1.83 -2.56
CA ALA A 29 7.72 -2.40 -1.33
C ALA A 29 8.86 -2.76 -0.38
N THR A 30 8.54 -3.01 0.88
CA THR A 30 9.48 -3.66 1.81
C THR A 30 8.89 -4.99 2.26
N VAL A 31 9.79 -5.95 2.48
CA VAL A 31 9.47 -7.27 3.04
C VAL A 31 10.27 -7.54 4.32
N SER A 32 10.85 -6.49 4.90
CA SER A 32 11.47 -6.55 6.23
C SER A 32 10.47 -7.06 7.24
N ASP A 33 10.90 -8.03 8.05
CA ASP A 33 10.08 -8.75 9.03
C ASP A 33 8.84 -9.48 8.46
N ARG A 34 8.83 -9.76 7.14
CA ARG A 34 7.77 -10.57 6.51
C ARG A 34 8.22 -12.02 6.29
N SER A 35 7.21 -12.90 6.23
CA SER A 35 7.39 -14.33 5.99
C SER A 35 8.04 -14.63 4.64
N VAL A 36 8.68 -15.80 4.53
CA VAL A 36 9.25 -16.30 3.27
C VAL A 36 8.23 -16.26 2.13
N ARG A 37 7.00 -16.69 2.38
CA ARG A 37 5.89 -16.61 1.42
C ARG A 37 5.66 -15.20 0.87
N THR A 38 5.71 -14.17 1.74
CA THR A 38 5.50 -12.78 1.31
C THR A 38 6.67 -12.30 0.43
N ARG A 39 7.90 -12.70 0.78
CA ARG A 39 9.10 -12.38 -0.01
C ARG A 39 9.03 -13.01 -1.40
N GLU A 40 8.61 -14.26 -1.50
CA GLU A 40 8.44 -14.98 -2.77
C GLU A 40 7.36 -14.33 -3.64
N LEU A 41 6.22 -13.96 -3.06
CA LEU A 41 5.14 -13.28 -3.78
C LEU A 41 5.60 -11.92 -4.34
N ALA A 42 6.30 -11.12 -3.53
CA ALA A 42 6.80 -9.82 -3.94
C ALA A 42 7.86 -9.93 -5.06
N ALA A 43 8.76 -10.90 -4.95
CA ALA A 43 9.77 -11.17 -5.98
C ALA A 43 9.13 -11.66 -7.28
N ALA A 44 8.16 -12.57 -7.22
CA ALA A 44 7.43 -13.07 -8.39
C ALA A 44 6.60 -11.97 -9.07
N ALA A 45 6.13 -10.98 -8.30
CA ALA A 45 5.42 -9.80 -8.80
C ALA A 45 6.35 -8.74 -9.43
N GLY A 46 7.67 -8.90 -9.34
CA GLY A 46 8.64 -7.94 -9.89
C GLY A 46 8.69 -6.61 -9.11
N LEU A 47 8.32 -6.62 -7.82
CA LEU A 47 8.38 -5.42 -6.99
C LEU A 47 9.84 -5.09 -6.65
N GLU A 48 10.18 -3.80 -6.68
CA GLU A 48 11.47 -3.33 -6.18
C GLU A 48 11.44 -3.36 -4.64
N LEU A 49 12.30 -4.19 -4.05
CA LEU A 49 12.36 -4.36 -2.60
C LEU A 49 13.32 -3.37 -1.96
N LEU A 50 12.78 -2.46 -1.15
CA LEU A 50 13.52 -1.47 -0.37
C LEU A 50 13.77 -1.93 1.07
N ALA A 51 14.71 -1.28 1.74
CA ALA A 51 15.22 -1.68 3.05
C ALA A 51 14.12 -1.71 4.12
N ASP A 52 13.25 -0.70 4.15
CA ASP A 52 12.23 -0.54 5.17
C ASP A 52 11.06 0.32 4.67
N LEU A 53 10.10 0.60 5.56
CA LEU A 53 8.93 1.40 5.24
C LEU A 53 9.28 2.87 4.98
N ASP A 54 10.33 3.40 5.62
CA ASP A 54 10.75 4.79 5.45
C ASP A 54 11.23 4.99 4.01
N GLU A 55 12.01 4.05 3.48
CA GLU A 55 12.46 4.08 2.09
C GLU A 55 11.32 3.88 1.08
N VAL A 56 10.32 3.05 1.40
CA VAL A 56 9.09 2.94 0.58
C VAL A 56 8.34 4.26 0.53
N VAL A 57 8.12 4.89 1.68
CA VAL A 57 7.40 6.17 1.78
C VAL A 57 8.18 7.31 1.13
N ARG A 58 9.51 7.33 1.27
CA ARG A 58 10.40 8.33 0.66
C ARG A 58 10.34 8.32 -0.87
N HIS A 59 10.23 7.13 -1.48
CA HIS A 59 10.33 6.97 -2.93
C HIS A 59 8.99 6.86 -3.65
N ALA A 60 7.89 6.68 -2.92
CA ALA A 60 6.56 6.58 -3.48
C ALA A 60 5.92 7.96 -3.65
N ASP A 61 5.23 8.19 -4.77
CA ASP A 61 4.30 9.30 -4.91
C ASP A 61 2.92 8.92 -4.33
N ILE A 62 2.58 7.62 -4.39
CA ILE A 62 1.34 7.04 -3.89
C ILE A 62 1.65 5.79 -3.08
N VAL A 63 1.13 5.70 -1.86
CA VAL A 63 1.25 4.51 -1.00
C VAL A 63 -0.09 3.78 -0.91
N LEU A 64 -0.12 2.52 -1.37
CA LEU A 64 -1.29 1.64 -1.24
C LEU A 64 -1.18 0.80 0.02
N SER A 65 -2.16 0.94 0.92
CA SER A 65 -2.30 0.12 2.14
C SER A 65 -3.23 -1.07 1.85
N ILE A 66 -2.66 -2.28 1.81
CA ILE A 66 -3.41 -3.53 1.53
C ILE A 66 -3.02 -4.60 2.57
N VAL A 67 -3.71 -4.59 3.69
CA VAL A 67 -3.45 -5.38 4.89
C VAL A 67 -4.75 -6.04 5.42
N PRO A 68 -4.65 -7.04 6.32
CA PRO A 68 -5.81 -7.49 7.08
C PRO A 68 -6.46 -6.32 7.83
N PRO A 69 -7.80 -6.25 7.92
CA PRO A 69 -8.51 -5.08 8.43
C PRO A 69 -8.14 -4.72 9.88
N GLU A 70 -7.81 -5.72 10.71
CA GLU A 70 -7.35 -5.52 12.08
C GLU A 70 -5.97 -4.84 12.18
N GLN A 71 -5.17 -4.86 11.10
CA GLN A 71 -3.85 -4.24 11.04
C GLN A 71 -3.88 -2.81 10.50
N ALA A 72 -4.96 -2.40 9.82
CA ALA A 72 -5.06 -1.10 9.15
C ALA A 72 -4.76 0.10 10.08
N PRO A 73 -5.26 0.16 11.33
CA PRO A 73 -4.94 1.28 12.23
C PRO A 73 -3.46 1.37 12.63
N ALA A 74 -2.81 0.23 12.86
CA ALA A 74 -1.39 0.20 13.21
C ALA A 74 -0.55 0.62 12.00
N VAL A 75 -0.86 0.08 10.82
CA VAL A 75 -0.17 0.39 9.57
C VAL A 75 -0.32 1.85 9.17
N ALA A 76 -1.50 2.45 9.33
CA ALA A 76 -1.69 3.88 9.11
C ALA A 76 -0.82 4.73 10.06
N ALA A 77 -0.67 4.32 11.32
CA ALA A 77 0.23 4.99 12.24
C ALA A 77 1.70 4.88 11.81
N ASP A 78 2.11 3.69 11.35
CA ASP A 78 3.47 3.43 10.87
C ASP A 78 3.78 4.24 9.60
N ILE A 79 2.85 4.33 8.64
CA ILE A 79 2.98 5.16 7.44
C ILE A 79 3.16 6.63 7.82
N GLY A 80 2.30 7.17 8.70
CA GLY A 80 2.42 8.57 9.14
C GLY A 80 3.72 8.84 9.93
N ALA A 81 4.24 7.85 10.65
CA ALA A 81 5.53 7.97 11.33
C ALA A 81 6.72 7.90 10.35
N ALA A 82 6.65 7.00 9.36
CA ALA A 82 7.63 6.88 8.29
C ALA A 82 7.70 8.15 7.43
N ALA A 83 6.56 8.72 7.05
CA ALA A 83 6.47 9.99 6.33
C ALA A 83 7.18 11.14 7.05
N ARG A 84 6.93 11.29 8.37
CA ARG A 84 7.62 12.28 9.19
C ARG A 84 9.14 12.06 9.28
N ARG A 85 9.60 10.81 9.36
CA ARG A 85 11.04 10.49 9.42
C ARG A 85 11.72 10.68 8.07
N ALA A 86 11.02 10.36 6.98
CA ALA A 86 11.50 10.47 5.62
C ALA A 86 11.47 11.91 5.07
N ASP A 87 10.71 12.81 5.71
CA ASP A 87 10.35 14.14 5.22
C ASP A 87 9.67 14.05 3.84
N ALA A 88 8.63 13.21 3.77
CA ALA A 88 7.90 12.87 2.55
C ALA A 88 6.39 12.89 2.78
N ASP A 89 5.64 13.20 1.72
CA ASP A 89 4.20 13.45 1.73
C ASP A 89 3.43 12.69 0.63
N PRO A 90 3.58 11.36 0.50
CA PRO A 90 2.86 10.63 -0.53
C PRO A 90 1.35 10.65 -0.28
N LEU A 91 0.58 10.53 -1.36
CA LEU A 91 -0.85 10.25 -1.27
C LEU A 91 -1.04 8.84 -0.71
N VAL A 92 -1.76 8.68 0.39
CA VAL A 92 -2.09 7.36 0.94
C VAL A 92 -3.44 6.91 0.39
N VAL A 93 -3.51 5.71 -0.16
CA VAL A 93 -4.78 5.07 -0.54
C VAL A 93 -5.01 3.89 0.39
N ASP A 94 -6.01 4.00 1.26
CA ASP A 94 -6.43 2.86 2.08
C ASP A 94 -7.33 1.97 1.23
N LEU A 95 -6.93 0.71 1.05
CA LEU A 95 -7.68 -0.26 0.24
C LEU A 95 -8.14 -1.45 1.11
N ASN A 96 -8.21 -1.25 2.43
CA ASN A 96 -8.51 -2.30 3.38
C ASN A 96 -10.01 -2.52 3.51
N ALA A 97 -10.43 -3.76 3.80
CA ALA A 97 -11.83 -4.10 4.00
C ALA A 97 -12.32 -3.68 5.41
N ILE A 98 -12.36 -2.37 5.66
CA ILE A 98 -12.70 -1.76 6.96
C ILE A 98 -14.04 -1.01 6.92
N ALA A 99 -14.62 -0.76 8.10
CA ALA A 99 -15.86 0.01 8.20
C ALA A 99 -15.60 1.51 7.90
N PRO A 100 -16.59 2.26 7.36
CA PRO A 100 -16.42 3.69 7.06
C PRO A 100 -15.97 4.54 8.25
N ALA A 101 -16.44 4.22 9.46
CA ALA A 101 -16.02 4.90 10.68
C ALA A 101 -14.52 4.68 10.99
N THR A 102 -14.00 3.49 10.69
CA THR A 102 -12.58 3.18 10.82
C THR A 102 -11.78 3.95 9.78
N ALA A 103 -12.18 3.91 8.51
CA ALA A 103 -11.53 4.65 7.42
C ALA A 103 -11.41 6.15 7.74
N ARG A 104 -12.50 6.77 8.19
CA ARG A 104 -12.49 8.18 8.63
C ARG A 104 -11.51 8.44 9.78
N GLY A 105 -11.39 7.49 10.70
CA GLY A 105 -10.40 7.56 11.78
C GLY A 105 -8.95 7.47 11.29
N LEU A 106 -8.69 6.67 10.26
CA LEU A 106 -7.37 6.57 9.62
C LEU A 106 -7.02 7.87 8.89
N GLU A 107 -7.97 8.40 8.12
CA GLU A 107 -7.84 9.67 7.40
C GLU A 107 -7.45 10.81 8.35
N LEU A 108 -8.19 10.99 9.45
CA LEU A 108 -7.88 12.04 10.45
C LEU A 108 -6.48 11.87 11.06
N ARG A 109 -6.03 10.64 11.29
CA ARG A 109 -4.71 10.34 11.85
C ARG A 109 -3.58 10.66 10.87
N LEU A 110 -3.76 10.27 9.61
CA LEU A 110 -2.79 10.50 8.54
C LEU A 110 -2.73 11.98 8.17
N ALA A 111 -3.87 12.68 8.14
CA ALA A 111 -3.94 14.13 7.98
C ALA A 111 -3.20 14.86 9.12
N GLY A 112 -3.31 14.36 10.36
CA GLY A 112 -2.50 14.85 11.49
C GLY A 112 -0.99 14.60 11.34
N SER A 113 -0.57 13.84 10.34
CA SER A 113 0.83 13.61 9.94
C SER A 113 1.19 14.35 8.64
N GLY A 114 0.29 15.18 8.10
CA GLY A 114 0.50 15.95 6.88
C GLY A 114 0.20 15.20 5.58
N LEU A 115 -0.42 14.02 5.64
CA LEU A 115 -0.69 13.19 4.48
C LEU A 115 -2.14 13.30 4.02
N ASP A 116 -2.32 13.45 2.71
CA ASP A 116 -3.63 13.28 2.06
C ASP A 116 -3.97 11.79 1.96
N VAL A 117 -5.27 11.48 2.09
CA VAL A 117 -5.77 10.10 2.07
C VAL A 117 -6.95 9.98 1.11
N VAL A 118 -6.95 8.91 0.33
CA VAL A 118 -8.09 8.43 -0.44
C VAL A 118 -8.64 7.19 0.24
N ASP A 119 -9.93 7.19 0.56
CA ASP A 119 -10.62 5.99 1.03
C ASP A 119 -10.96 5.12 -0.17
N GLY A 120 -10.76 3.82 -0.02
CA GLY A 120 -10.97 2.89 -1.12
C GLY A 120 -11.22 1.46 -0.69
N SER A 121 -11.67 0.66 -1.65
CA SER A 121 -11.90 -0.76 -1.45
C SER A 121 -11.61 -1.57 -2.70
N ILE A 122 -11.18 -2.81 -2.48
CA ILE A 122 -10.97 -3.80 -3.53
C ILE A 122 -12.15 -4.77 -3.56
N SER A 123 -12.79 -4.87 -4.71
CA SER A 123 -13.79 -5.91 -4.98
C SER A 123 -13.24 -6.93 -5.97
N GLY A 124 -13.34 -8.20 -5.61
CA GLY A 124 -12.82 -9.33 -6.38
C GLY A 124 -11.57 -9.97 -5.76
N GLY A 125 -11.03 -10.97 -6.44
CA GLY A 125 -9.80 -11.65 -6.05
C GLY A 125 -8.55 -10.87 -6.48
N PRO A 126 -7.34 -11.37 -6.14
CA PRO A 126 -6.09 -10.83 -6.67
C PRO A 126 -6.11 -10.76 -8.21
N PRO A 127 -5.62 -9.66 -8.81
CA PRO A 127 -5.73 -9.43 -10.26
C PRO A 127 -4.78 -10.34 -11.06
N HIS A 128 -5.23 -11.55 -11.37
CA HIS A 128 -4.55 -12.48 -12.27
C HIS A 128 -5.10 -12.44 -13.70
N ALA A 129 -6.25 -11.80 -13.90
CA ALA A 129 -6.89 -11.62 -15.21
C ALA A 129 -7.52 -10.22 -15.29
N ALA A 130 -7.57 -9.66 -16.51
CA ALA A 130 -8.18 -8.34 -16.70
C ALA A 130 -9.66 -8.36 -16.30
N GLY A 131 -10.10 -7.33 -15.56
CA GLY A 131 -11.48 -7.17 -15.13
C GLY A 131 -11.92 -8.01 -13.93
N SER A 132 -11.03 -8.82 -13.32
CA SER A 132 -11.35 -9.62 -12.13
C SER A 132 -11.38 -8.82 -10.83
N THR A 133 -10.82 -7.62 -10.84
CA THR A 133 -10.56 -6.81 -9.64
C THR A 133 -10.93 -5.36 -9.94
N ARG A 134 -11.67 -4.73 -9.04
CA ARG A 134 -12.11 -3.33 -9.16
C ARG A 134 -11.76 -2.54 -7.91
N PHE A 135 -11.30 -1.32 -8.10
CA PHE A 135 -11.15 -0.35 -7.02
C PHE A 135 -12.36 0.58 -7.02
N TYR A 136 -12.88 0.86 -5.84
CA TYR A 136 -13.82 1.95 -5.58
C TYR A 136 -13.09 2.96 -4.71
N LEU A 137 -13.13 4.24 -5.07
CA LEU A 137 -12.40 5.32 -4.41
C LEU A 137 -13.35 6.47 -4.10
N SER A 138 -13.16 7.16 -2.98
CA SER A 138 -13.91 8.36 -2.58
C SER A 138 -13.05 9.42 -1.91
#